data_AF-A0A9R0I650-F1
#
_entry.id   AF-A0A9R0I650-F1
#
_cell.length_a   1.000
_cell.length_b   1.000
_cell.length_c   1.000
_cell.angle_alpha   90.00
_cell.angle_beta   90.00
_cell.angle_gamma   90.00
#
_symmetry.space_group_name_H-M   'P 1'
#
loop_
_entity.id
_entity.type
_entity.pdbx_description
1 polymer ?
#
loop_
_entity_poly.entity_id
_entity_poly.type
_entity_poly.pdbx_seq_one_letter_code
_entity_poly.pdbx_strand_id
1 'polypeptide(L)'
;MSEEDKTLIEILEENNPIDIIKYINFVRAPKCGAIATFSGTTRDTFDGKAVVELRYEAYVPMAIRCIKSICTSARETWNLNLIAVAHCLGPVPVGGTSVFIATSSVHRVDALDACQYLIDELKATVPIWKKEVYANGEVWKENSEFLERRTEIGENFQPGPFNSSRPRASPKPGPLNRSSEKKGCCGNKVRVDEERSNKKNDDNTGIHQ
;
A
#
# COMPACT_ATOMS: atom_id res chain seq x y z
N MET A 1 3.61 8.73 -22.71
CA MET A 1 2.67 8.23 -21.70
C MET A 1 2.13 9.40 -20.95
N SER A 2 0.82 9.62 -21.05
CA SER A 2 0.11 10.59 -20.23
C SER A 2 0.19 10.19 -18.75
N GLU A 3 -0.10 11.10 -17.83
CA GLU A 3 -0.19 10.75 -16.40
C GLU A 3 -1.34 9.77 -16.10
N GLU A 4 -2.34 9.71 -16.99
CA GLU A 4 -3.44 8.75 -16.94
C GLU A 4 -2.96 7.31 -17.20
N ASP A 5 -1.98 7.13 -18.08
CA ASP A 5 -1.41 5.80 -18.39
C ASP A 5 -0.61 5.21 -17.21
N LYS A 6 -0.22 6.03 -16.23
CA LYS A 6 0.64 5.63 -15.11
C LYS A 6 -0.14 5.28 -13.84
N THR A 7 -1.45 5.47 -13.85
CA THR A 7 -2.30 5.33 -12.67
C THR A 7 -3.50 4.44 -12.99
N LEU A 8 -3.54 3.24 -12.41
CA LEU A 8 -4.65 2.30 -12.52
C LEU A 8 -5.56 2.45 -11.30
N ILE A 9 -6.84 2.76 -11.53
CA ILE A 9 -7.85 2.86 -10.47
C ILE A 9 -9.04 2.01 -10.85
N GLU A 10 -9.39 1.05 -10.00
CA GLU A 10 -10.53 0.15 -10.23
C GLU A 10 -11.39 0.05 -8.97
N ILE A 11 -12.70 0.27 -9.15
CA ILE A 11 -13.70 -0.05 -8.13
C ILE A 11 -14.45 -1.27 -8.65
N LEU A 12 -14.20 -2.42 -8.04
CA LEU A 12 -14.73 -3.71 -8.47
C LEU A 12 -16.14 -3.89 -7.91
N GLU A 13 -17.05 -4.40 -8.75
CA GLU A 13 -18.39 -4.77 -8.35
C GLU A 13 -18.39 -6.06 -7.50
N GLU A 14 -19.56 -6.38 -6.94
CA GLU A 14 -19.77 -7.57 -6.11
C GLU A 14 -19.35 -8.87 -6.82
N ASN A 15 -18.83 -9.84 -6.05
CA ASN A 15 -18.31 -11.13 -6.52
C ASN A 15 -17.09 -11.07 -7.46
N ASN A 16 -16.41 -9.92 -7.55
CA ASN A 16 -15.15 -9.80 -8.30
C ASN A 16 -13.96 -9.57 -7.35
N PRO A 17 -13.26 -10.63 -6.91
CA PRO A 17 -12.15 -10.49 -5.98
C PRO A 17 -10.98 -9.73 -6.62
N ILE A 18 -10.24 -8.99 -5.79
CA ILE A 18 -9.04 -8.27 -6.22
C ILE A 18 -7.95 -9.28 -6.64
N ASP A 19 -7.63 -9.34 -7.94
CA ASP A 19 -6.45 -10.02 -8.43
C ASP A 19 -5.18 -9.20 -8.12
N ILE A 20 -4.57 -9.48 -6.98
CA ILE A 20 -3.36 -8.81 -6.50
C ILE A 20 -2.23 -8.82 -7.55
N ILE A 21 -2.09 -9.91 -8.31
CA ILE A 21 -0.99 -10.09 -9.26
C ILE A 21 -1.14 -9.12 -10.44
N LYS A 22 -2.38 -8.85 -10.89
CA LYS A 22 -2.69 -7.84 -11.91
C LYS A 22 -2.08 -6.48 -11.55
N TYR A 23 -2.33 -6.00 -10.33
CA TYR A 23 -1.90 -4.67 -9.90
C TYR A 23 -0.39 -4.60 -9.63
N ILE A 24 0.21 -5.67 -9.09
CA ILE A 24 1.67 -5.76 -8.93
C ILE A 24 2.34 -5.72 -10.32
N ASN A 25 1.82 -6.45 -11.30
CA ASN A 25 2.35 -6.45 -12.65
C ASN A 25 2.18 -5.09 -13.34
N PHE A 26 1.05 -4.41 -13.12
CA PHE A 26 0.84 -3.06 -13.64
C PHE A 26 1.94 -2.09 -13.17
N VAL A 27 2.31 -2.12 -11.88
CA VAL A 27 3.30 -1.16 -11.35
C VAL A 27 4.76 -1.57 -11.59
N ARG A 28 5.02 -2.73 -12.18
CA ARG A 28 6.39 -3.15 -12.56
C ARG A 28 6.91 -2.33 -13.73
N ALA A 29 8.14 -1.83 -13.59
CA ALA A 29 8.81 -1.11 -14.65
C ALA A 29 10.34 -1.31 -14.56
N PRO A 30 11.07 -1.37 -15.69
CA PRO A 30 12.52 -1.57 -15.70
C PRO A 30 13.32 -0.53 -14.90
N LYS A 31 12.80 0.70 -14.78
CA LYS A 31 13.44 1.80 -14.04
C LYS A 31 13.12 1.82 -12.54
N CYS A 32 12.25 0.94 -12.05
CA CYS A 32 11.83 0.89 -10.65
C CYS A 32 12.59 -0.21 -9.90
N GLY A 33 13.27 0.17 -8.82
CA GLY A 33 13.95 -0.76 -7.93
C GLY A 33 13.09 -1.19 -6.73
N ALA A 34 11.92 -0.57 -6.53
CA ALA A 34 11.04 -0.86 -5.41
C ALA A 34 9.57 -0.86 -5.83
N ILE A 35 8.83 -1.79 -5.24
CA ILE A 35 7.37 -1.83 -5.22
C ILE A 35 6.95 -1.97 -3.76
N ALA A 36 6.04 -1.11 -3.31
CA ALA A 36 5.38 -1.24 -2.01
C ALA A 36 3.90 -1.53 -2.24
N THR A 37 3.33 -2.39 -1.39
CA THR A 37 1.94 -2.81 -1.50
C THR A 37 1.26 -2.78 -0.15
N PHE A 38 -0.02 -2.43 -0.15
CA PHE A 38 -0.91 -2.57 1.00
C PHE A 38 -2.12 -3.43 0.59
N SER A 39 -2.48 -4.38 1.45
CA SER A 39 -3.68 -5.20 1.30
C SER A 39 -4.52 -5.11 2.58
N GLY A 40 -5.71 -4.53 2.48
CA GLY A 40 -6.67 -4.48 3.58
C GLY A 40 -7.52 -5.74 3.57
N THR A 41 -7.33 -6.62 4.55
CA THR A 41 -8.07 -7.88 4.65
C THR A 41 -9.14 -7.87 5.73
N THR A 42 -10.27 -8.53 5.47
CA THR A 42 -11.33 -8.69 6.47
C THR A 42 -10.86 -9.62 7.58
N ARG A 43 -10.92 -9.13 8.82
CA ARG A 43 -10.61 -9.92 10.02
C ARG A 43 -11.85 -10.70 10.49
N ASP A 44 -11.63 -11.79 11.19
CA ASP A 44 -12.67 -12.65 11.79
C ASP A 44 -13.31 -12.06 13.05
N THR A 45 -12.73 -11.00 13.61
CA THR A 45 -13.12 -10.44 14.89
C THR A 45 -13.06 -8.91 14.89
N PHE A 46 -14.08 -8.30 15.50
CA PHE A 46 -14.15 -6.86 15.76
C PHE A 46 -14.82 -6.61 17.11
N ASP A 47 -14.19 -5.83 17.99
CA ASP A 47 -14.66 -5.56 19.37
C ASP A 47 -15.14 -6.81 20.14
N GLY A 48 -14.43 -7.93 19.98
CA GLY A 48 -14.74 -9.20 20.64
C GLY A 48 -15.91 -9.99 20.02
N LYS A 49 -16.49 -9.52 18.91
CA LYS A 49 -17.56 -10.20 18.18
C LYS A 49 -17.02 -10.87 16.92
N ALA A 50 -17.53 -12.06 16.60
CA ALA A 50 -17.18 -12.80 15.40
C ALA A 50 -17.84 -12.18 14.16
N VAL A 51 -17.02 -11.67 13.24
CA VAL A 51 -17.44 -11.08 11.97
C VAL A 51 -17.52 -12.17 10.92
N VAL A 52 -18.61 -12.19 10.15
CA VAL A 52 -18.81 -13.13 9.03
C VAL A 52 -18.26 -12.53 7.73
N GLU A 53 -18.58 -11.27 7.49
CA GLU A 53 -18.15 -10.53 6.30
C GLU A 53 -18.19 -9.02 6.56
N LEU A 54 -17.50 -8.26 5.71
CA LEU A 54 -17.68 -6.82 5.58
C LEU A 54 -18.41 -6.53 4.27
N ARG A 55 -19.38 -5.63 4.30
CA ARG A 55 -20.03 -5.12 3.08
C ARG A 55 -19.60 -3.69 2.81
N TYR A 56 -19.26 -3.40 1.56
CA TYR A 56 -18.83 -2.07 1.14
C TYR A 56 -19.78 -1.46 0.11
N GLU A 57 -20.12 -0.19 0.31
CA GLU A 57 -20.91 0.61 -0.61
C GLU A 57 -20.18 1.91 -0.94
N ALA A 58 -20.38 2.45 -2.14
CA ALA A 58 -19.70 3.67 -2.56
C ALA A 58 -20.50 4.46 -3.59
N TYR A 59 -20.35 5.79 -3.56
CA TYR A 59 -20.71 6.62 -4.70
C TYR A 59 -19.57 6.60 -5.73
N VAL A 60 -19.58 5.59 -6.61
CA VAL A 60 -18.44 5.22 -7.47
C VAL A 60 -17.81 6.38 -8.25
N PRO A 61 -18.57 7.24 -8.96
CA PRO A 61 -17.98 8.36 -9.69
C PRO A 61 -17.20 9.34 -8.80
N MET A 62 -17.70 9.61 -7.60
CA MET A 62 -16.99 10.47 -6.64
C MET A 62 -15.79 9.76 -6.03
N ALA A 63 -15.93 8.48 -5.67
CA ALA A 63 -14.84 7.68 -5.14
C ALA A 63 -13.63 7.66 -6.09
N ILE A 64 -13.86 7.40 -7.39
CA ILE A 64 -12.81 7.45 -8.42
C ILE A 64 -12.16 8.83 -8.50
N ARG A 65 -12.94 9.92 -8.43
CA ARG A 65 -12.39 11.29 -8.45
C ARG A 65 -11.54 11.59 -7.23
N CYS A 66 -11.97 11.20 -6.03
CA CYS A 66 -11.21 11.35 -4.80
C CYS A 66 -9.90 10.53 -4.84
N ILE A 67 -9.96 9.27 -5.30
CA ILE A 67 -8.78 8.42 -5.45
C ILE A 67 -7.79 9.03 -6.46
N LYS A 68 -8.27 9.54 -7.60
CA LYS A 68 -7.42 10.26 -8.56
C LYS A 68 -6.73 11.46 -7.91
N SER A 69 -7.46 12.23 -7.10
CA SER A 69 -6.90 13.40 -6.40
C SER A 69 -5.77 13.02 -5.45
N ILE A 70 -5.96 11.99 -4.61
CA ILE A 70 -4.91 11.56 -3.65
C ILE A 70 -3.70 10.96 -4.39
N CYS A 71 -3.90 10.26 -5.51
CA CYS A 71 -2.82 9.77 -6.37
C CYS A 71 -2.00 10.93 -6.97
N THR A 72 -2.65 12.00 -7.40
CA THR A 72 -1.96 13.21 -7.88
C THR A 72 -1.13 13.84 -6.77
N SER A 73 -1.70 14.04 -5.57
CA SER A 73 -0.97 14.60 -4.43
C SER A 73 0.22 13.73 -4.00
N ALA A 74 0.09 12.40 -4.08
CA ALA A 74 1.21 11.50 -3.83
C ALA A 74 2.36 11.71 -4.83
N ARG A 75 2.06 11.90 -6.12
CA ARG A 75 3.08 12.17 -7.16
C ARG A 75 3.75 13.52 -7.01
N GLU A 76 3.05 14.51 -6.46
CA GLU A 76 3.63 15.82 -6.16
C GLU A 76 4.64 15.76 -5.01
N THR A 77 4.49 14.78 -4.11
CA THR A 77 5.32 14.65 -2.90
C THR A 77 6.46 13.64 -3.07
N TRP A 78 6.22 12.50 -3.73
CA TRP A 78 7.19 11.42 -3.90
C TRP A 78 7.46 11.13 -5.38
N ASN A 79 8.68 10.68 -5.68
CA ASN A 79 9.10 10.34 -7.05
C ASN A 79 8.57 8.95 -7.47
N LEU A 80 7.26 8.87 -7.67
CA LEU A 80 6.54 7.66 -8.05
C LEU A 80 6.50 7.49 -9.57
N ASN A 81 6.70 6.25 -10.01
CA ASN A 81 6.54 5.90 -11.41
C ASN A 81 5.10 5.47 -11.71
N LEU A 82 4.63 4.39 -11.07
CA LEU A 82 3.31 3.80 -11.32
C LEU A 82 2.57 3.63 -9.99
N ILE A 83 1.25 3.83 -10.06
CA ILE A 83 0.35 3.68 -8.91
C ILE A 83 -0.83 2.82 -9.36
N ALA A 84 -1.22 1.85 -8.53
CA ALA A 84 -2.44 1.09 -8.70
C ALA A 84 -3.25 1.15 -7.40
N VAL A 85 -4.55 1.42 -7.51
CA VAL A 85 -5.50 1.41 -6.39
C VAL A 85 -6.72 0.62 -6.81
N ALA A 86 -7.08 -0.38 -6.01
CA ALA A 86 -8.27 -1.18 -6.20
C ALA A 86 -9.09 -1.23 -4.92
N HIS A 87 -10.41 -1.18 -5.05
CA HIS A 87 -11.32 -1.41 -3.95
C HIS A 87 -12.51 -2.21 -4.44
N CYS A 88 -12.92 -3.25 -3.70
CA CYS A 88 -14.13 -4.00 -4.04
C CYS A 88 -15.36 -3.45 -3.31
N LEU A 89 -16.52 -3.61 -3.92
CA LEU A 89 -17.82 -3.33 -3.34
C LEU A 89 -18.58 -4.62 -3.06
N GLY A 90 -19.64 -4.52 -2.26
CA GLY A 90 -20.42 -5.67 -1.83
C GLY A 90 -19.74 -6.46 -0.70
N PRO A 91 -20.14 -7.73 -0.50
CA PRO A 91 -19.64 -8.60 0.55
C PRO A 91 -18.19 -9.05 0.31
N VAL A 92 -17.41 -9.00 1.39
CA VAL A 92 -16.02 -9.45 1.45
C VAL A 92 -15.90 -10.38 2.66
N PRO A 93 -15.76 -11.70 2.43
CA PRO A 93 -15.66 -12.67 3.51
C PRO A 93 -14.38 -12.46 4.32
N VAL A 94 -14.33 -13.04 5.52
CA VAL A 94 -13.11 -13.13 6.33
C VAL A 94 -11.92 -13.64 5.51
N GLY A 95 -10.77 -12.98 5.63
CA GLY A 95 -9.56 -13.25 4.85
C GLY A 95 -9.55 -12.63 3.45
N GLY A 96 -10.72 -12.18 2.94
CA GLY A 96 -10.83 -11.48 1.67
C GLY A 96 -10.17 -10.11 1.69
N THR A 97 -9.61 -9.69 0.55
CA THR A 97 -9.01 -8.36 0.39
C THR A 97 -10.06 -7.36 -0.10
N SER A 98 -10.31 -6.30 0.68
CA SER A 98 -11.28 -5.25 0.33
C SER A 98 -10.66 -4.09 -0.45
N VAL A 99 -9.41 -3.78 -0.13
CA VAL A 99 -8.66 -2.68 -0.74
C VAL A 99 -7.23 -3.12 -1.00
N PHE A 100 -6.69 -2.73 -2.15
CA PHE A 100 -5.32 -2.99 -2.52
C PHE A 100 -4.67 -1.76 -3.13
N ILE A 101 -3.45 -1.45 -2.69
CA ILE A 101 -2.66 -0.34 -3.20
C ILE A 101 -1.30 -0.88 -3.59
N ALA A 102 -0.78 -0.47 -4.74
CA ALA A 102 0.60 -0.72 -5.13
C ALA A 102 1.24 0.55 -5.68
N THR A 103 2.46 0.84 -5.27
CA THR A 103 3.26 1.97 -5.75
C THR A 103 4.63 1.48 -6.19
N SER A 104 5.19 2.10 -7.23
CA SER A 104 6.56 1.81 -7.65
C SER A 104 7.42 3.05 -7.78
N SER A 105 8.68 2.92 -7.42
CA SER A 105 9.66 4.01 -7.44
C SER A 105 11.07 3.46 -7.69
N VAL A 106 12.04 4.34 -7.91
CA VAL A 106 13.46 3.96 -8.05
C VAL A 106 14.01 3.41 -6.72
N HIS A 107 13.62 4.02 -5.59
CA HIS A 107 14.12 3.69 -4.26
C HIS A 107 12.99 3.46 -3.26
N ARG A 108 13.18 2.48 -2.36
CA ARG A 108 12.15 1.99 -1.44
C ARG A 108 11.44 3.04 -0.60
N VAL A 109 12.11 4.13 -0.22
CA VAL A 109 11.56 5.16 0.68
C VAL A 109 10.30 5.78 0.05
N ASP A 110 10.42 6.26 -1.19
CA ASP A 110 9.29 6.86 -1.90
C ASP A 110 8.11 5.89 -2.07
N ALA A 111 8.39 4.62 -2.35
CA ALA A 111 7.31 3.63 -2.53
C ALA A 111 6.58 3.36 -1.21
N LEU A 112 7.31 3.12 -0.13
CA LEU A 112 6.75 2.79 1.19
C LEU A 112 5.94 3.97 1.76
N ASP A 113 6.53 5.16 1.77
CA ASP A 113 5.91 6.36 2.35
C ASP A 113 4.65 6.74 1.55
N ALA A 114 4.70 6.68 0.22
CA ALA A 114 3.53 6.94 -0.60
C ALA A 114 2.44 5.87 -0.45
N CYS A 115 2.81 4.60 -0.27
CA CYS A 115 1.83 3.53 -0.08
C CYS A 115 1.04 3.72 1.22
N GLN A 116 1.74 4.09 2.30
CA GLN A 116 1.11 4.46 3.57
C GLN A 116 0.20 5.69 3.41
N TYR A 117 0.73 6.77 2.82
CA TYR A 117 -0.05 7.99 2.57
C TYR A 117 -1.34 7.70 1.79
N LEU A 118 -1.28 6.88 0.74
CA LEU A 118 -2.45 6.58 -0.09
C LEU A 118 -3.53 5.82 0.67
N ILE A 119 -3.19 4.86 1.54
CA ILE A 119 -4.22 4.14 2.32
C ILE A 119 -4.83 5.05 3.38
N ASP A 120 -4.01 5.85 4.07
CA ASP A 120 -4.49 6.77 5.10
C ASP A 120 -5.43 7.81 4.47
N GLU A 121 -5.04 8.37 3.33
CA GLU A 121 -5.84 9.36 2.62
C GLU A 121 -7.10 8.78 2.00
N LEU A 122 -7.03 7.56 1.44
CA LEU A 122 -8.19 6.84 0.92
C LEU A 122 -9.22 6.65 2.03
N LYS A 123 -8.79 6.07 3.15
CA LYS A 123 -9.65 5.83 4.29
C LYS A 123 -10.24 7.13 4.80
N ALA A 124 -9.50 8.22 4.87
CA ALA A 124 -10.03 9.44 5.45
C ALA A 124 -10.78 10.36 4.48
N THR A 125 -10.66 10.27 3.14
CA THR A 125 -11.39 11.18 2.20
C THR A 125 -12.42 10.50 1.30
N VAL A 126 -12.23 9.23 0.95
CA VAL A 126 -12.97 8.63 -0.16
C VAL A 126 -14.34 8.16 0.36
N PRO A 127 -15.45 8.49 -0.32
CA PRO A 127 -16.80 8.12 0.10
C PRO A 127 -17.09 6.65 -0.18
N ILE A 128 -16.46 5.77 0.60
CA ILE A 128 -16.69 4.33 0.66
C ILE A 128 -17.06 3.99 2.11
N TRP A 129 -18.22 3.38 2.28
CA TRP A 129 -18.76 3.02 3.59
C TRP A 129 -18.65 1.53 3.81
N LYS A 130 -18.33 1.13 5.05
CA LYS A 130 -18.24 -0.27 5.45
C LYS A 130 -19.34 -0.62 6.44
N LYS A 131 -19.89 -1.82 6.29
CA LYS A 131 -20.85 -2.43 7.20
C LYS A 131 -20.29 -3.75 7.69
N GLU A 132 -20.31 -3.95 9.00
CA GLU A 132 -19.91 -5.21 9.62
C GLU A 132 -21.12 -6.12 9.72
N VAL A 133 -20.99 -7.35 9.21
CA VAL A 133 -22.03 -8.37 9.28
C VAL A 133 -21.59 -9.45 10.25
N TYR A 134 -22.42 -9.67 11.27
CA TYR A 134 -22.26 -10.66 12.33
C TYR A 134 -23.30 -11.76 12.17
N ALA A 135 -23.12 -12.90 12.83
CA ALA A 135 -24.08 -14.00 12.78
C ALA A 135 -25.49 -13.63 13.30
N ASN A 136 -25.59 -12.58 14.13
CA ASN A 136 -26.83 -12.16 14.79
C ASN A 136 -27.27 -10.72 14.45
N GLY A 137 -26.66 -10.07 13.46
CA GLY A 137 -27.02 -8.71 13.06
C GLY A 137 -25.96 -8.00 12.24
N GLU A 138 -26.19 -6.73 11.94
CA GLU A 138 -25.32 -5.92 11.08
C GLU A 138 -25.22 -4.48 11.61
N VAL A 139 -24.05 -3.87 11.46
CA VAL A 139 -23.77 -2.51 11.96
C VAL A 139 -22.99 -1.72 10.92
N TRP A 140 -23.50 -0.54 10.54
CA TRP A 140 -22.75 0.42 9.74
C TRP A 140 -21.66 1.08 10.58
N LYS A 141 -20.46 1.18 10.04
CA LYS A 141 -19.36 1.89 10.69
C LYS A 141 -19.14 3.25 10.08
N GLU A 142 -19.08 4.24 10.95
CA GLU A 142 -18.56 5.55 10.59
C GLU A 142 -17.06 5.47 10.32
N ASN A 143 -16.60 6.43 9.55
CA ASN A 143 -15.21 6.56 9.15
C ASN A 143 -14.49 7.45 10.18
N SER A 144 -13.95 6.84 11.23
CA SER A 144 -13.21 7.53 12.30
C SER A 144 -12.06 8.37 11.76
N GLU A 145 -11.39 7.88 10.72
CA GLU A 145 -10.22 8.47 10.08
C GLU A 145 -10.57 9.81 9.41
N PHE A 146 -11.81 9.97 8.92
CA PHE A 146 -12.31 11.26 8.42
C PHE A 146 -12.34 12.33 9.52
N LEU A 147 -12.68 11.95 10.76
CA LEU A 147 -12.78 12.89 11.88
C LEU A 147 -11.41 13.31 12.40
N GLU A 148 -10.47 12.38 12.51
CA GLU A 148 -9.09 12.63 12.94
C GLU A 148 -8.40 13.67 12.04
N ARG A 149 -8.53 13.52 10.71
CA ARG A 149 -7.94 14.49 9.77
C ARG A 149 -8.53 15.91 9.93
N ARG A 150 -9.81 16.05 10.28
CA ARG A 150 -10.41 17.37 10.53
C ARG A 150 -9.80 18.06 11.75
N THR A 151 -9.47 17.29 12.78
CA THR A 151 -8.84 17.81 14.01
C THR A 151 -7.42 18.29 13.73
N GLU A 152 -6.63 17.54 12.96
CA GLU A 152 -5.27 17.96 12.55
C GLU A 152 -5.25 19.24 11.71
N ILE A 153 -6.27 19.46 10.87
CA ILE A 153 -6.43 20.70 10.11
C ILE A 153 -6.90 21.85 11.01
N GLY A 154 -7.74 21.56 12.01
CA GLY A 154 -8.25 22.54 12.99
C GLY A 154 -7.19 23.06 13.95
N GLU A 155 -6.24 22.23 14.40
CA GLU A 155 -5.15 22.65 15.29
C GLU A 155 -4.10 23.52 14.59
N ASN A 156 -3.97 23.42 13.27
CA ASN A 156 -3.07 24.27 12.47
C ASN A 156 -3.72 25.60 12.01
N PHE A 157 -4.95 25.90 12.43
CA PHE A 157 -5.64 27.15 12.12
C PHE A 157 -5.54 28.15 13.28
N GLN A 158 -4.50 29.00 13.25
CA GLN A 158 -4.53 30.24 14.04
C GLN A 158 -5.31 31.31 13.23
N PRO A 159 -6.44 31.83 13.73
CA PRO A 159 -7.16 32.90 13.03
C PRO A 159 -6.35 34.21 13.12
N GLY A 160 -5.49 34.43 12.13
CA GLY A 160 -4.84 35.72 11.90
C GLY A 160 -5.77 36.70 11.17
N PRO A 161 -5.63 38.02 11.37
CA PRO A 161 -6.51 39.01 10.76
C PRO A 161 -6.39 38.97 9.23
N PHE A 162 -7.54 39.04 8.57
CA PHE A 162 -7.71 38.93 7.12
C PHE A 162 -6.99 40.08 6.40
N ASN A 163 -5.88 39.80 5.71
CA ASN A 163 -5.28 40.74 4.76
C ASN A 163 -4.98 40.05 3.42
N SER A 164 -5.30 40.75 2.32
CA SER A 164 -5.49 40.27 0.95
C SER A 164 -4.19 40.02 0.18
N SER A 165 -3.24 39.32 0.78
CA SER A 165 -1.99 38.92 0.10
C SER A 165 -1.54 37.56 0.60
N ARG A 166 -1.97 36.48 -0.05
CA ARG A 166 -1.52 35.11 0.28
C ARG A 166 -0.02 34.99 -0.02
N PRO A 167 0.85 34.63 0.95
CA PRO A 167 2.16 34.14 0.61
C PRO A 167 2.03 32.70 0.07
N ARG A 168 2.86 32.38 -0.93
CA ARG A 168 3.04 31.04 -1.50
C ARG A 168 3.35 30.05 -0.37
N ALA A 169 2.66 28.92 -0.34
CA ALA A 169 2.87 27.86 0.64
C ALA A 169 4.35 27.46 0.67
N SER A 170 4.97 27.53 1.86
CA SER A 170 6.31 27.01 2.10
C SER A 170 6.25 25.49 2.16
N PRO A 171 7.24 24.77 1.60
CA PRO A 171 7.27 23.31 1.70
C PRO A 171 7.49 22.88 3.15
N LYS A 172 6.77 21.83 3.58
CA LYS A 172 6.99 21.16 4.88
C LYS A 172 8.47 20.70 4.99
N PRO A 173 9.05 20.68 6.20
CA PRO A 173 10.45 20.30 6.37
C PRO A 173 10.66 18.86 5.91
N GLY A 174 11.73 18.65 5.13
CA GLY A 174 12.14 17.35 4.62
C GLY A 174 12.51 16.35 5.73
N PRO A 175 12.76 15.08 5.36
CA PRO A 175 13.01 14.02 6.34
C PRO A 175 14.21 14.33 7.22
N LEU A 176 14.04 14.06 8.51
CA LEU A 176 15.04 14.23 9.57
C LEU A 176 16.40 13.64 9.15
N ASN A 177 17.41 14.48 9.22
CA ASN A 177 18.80 14.18 8.93
C ASN A 177 19.31 13.09 9.88
N ARG A 178 19.31 11.83 9.43
CA ARG A 178 20.05 10.75 10.09
C ARG A 178 21.48 10.83 9.56
N SER A 179 22.37 11.38 10.38
CA SER A 179 23.78 11.53 10.08
C SER A 179 24.37 10.22 9.55
N SER A 180 25.09 10.36 8.44
CA SER A 180 25.75 9.32 7.69
C SER A 180 27.08 8.93 8.34
N GLU A 181 27.09 7.84 9.09
CA GLU A 181 28.34 7.09 9.30
C GLU A 181 28.53 6.13 8.11
N LYS A 182 29.44 6.53 7.23
CA LYS A 182 29.91 5.74 6.08
C LYS A 182 30.44 4.38 6.53
N LYS A 183 29.83 3.28 6.08
CA LYS A 183 30.56 2.02 5.79
C LYS A 183 30.05 1.41 4.49
N GLY A 184 31.02 0.96 3.71
CA GLY A 184 30.95 0.73 2.27
C GLY A 184 29.96 -0.33 1.82
N CYS A 185 29.54 -0.09 0.57
CA CYS A 185 28.97 -1.04 -0.37
C CYS A 185 29.92 -2.25 -0.54
N CYS A 186 29.40 -3.49 -0.41
CA CYS A 186 29.99 -4.81 -0.74
C CYS A 186 30.59 -5.67 0.42
N GLY A 187 29.94 -6.82 0.67
CA GLY A 187 30.44 -8.00 1.43
C GLY A 187 29.33 -8.63 2.28
N ASN A 188 28.86 -9.87 2.15
CA ASN A 188 29.45 -11.12 1.66
C ASN A 188 28.47 -11.92 0.77
N LYS A 189 29.02 -12.63 -0.23
CA LYS A 189 28.36 -13.73 -0.94
C LYS A 189 28.02 -14.84 0.05
N VAL A 190 26.76 -15.23 0.14
CA VAL A 190 26.37 -16.52 0.73
C VAL A 190 26.80 -17.60 -0.25
N ARG A 191 27.79 -18.42 0.12
CA ARG A 191 28.10 -19.67 -0.57
C ARG A 191 27.15 -20.73 -0.04
N VAL A 192 26.47 -21.41 -0.95
CA VAL A 192 25.79 -22.68 -0.68
C VAL A 192 26.86 -23.75 -0.78
N ASP A 193 27.12 -24.47 0.30
CA ASP A 193 28.10 -25.56 0.30
C ASP A 193 27.49 -26.78 -0.41
N GLU A 194 27.97 -27.08 -1.61
CA GLU A 194 27.78 -28.39 -2.24
C GLU A 194 28.82 -29.35 -1.66
N GLU A 195 28.41 -30.24 -0.75
CA GLU A 195 29.23 -31.39 -0.38
C GLU A 195 29.24 -32.41 -1.52
N ARG A 196 30.31 -32.37 -2.31
CA ARG A 196 30.76 -33.50 -3.11
C ARG A 196 32.27 -33.64 -2.96
N SER A 197 32.71 -34.46 -2.00
CA SER A 197 34.07 -34.99 -1.98
C SER A 197 34.04 -36.46 -2.40
N ASN A 198 34.53 -36.71 -3.61
CA ASN A 198 34.96 -38.02 -4.06
C ASN A 198 36.39 -37.84 -4.58
N LYS A 199 37.37 -38.51 -3.95
CA LYS A 199 38.68 -38.89 -4.51
C LYS A 199 39.23 -40.03 -3.64
N LYS A 200 39.21 -41.25 -4.18
CA LYS A 200 40.33 -41.95 -4.87
C LYS A 200 41.25 -42.64 -3.85
N ASN A 201 41.15 -43.97 -3.73
CA ASN A 201 41.93 -44.99 -4.47
C ASN A 201 43.31 -45.18 -3.83
N ASP A 202 43.57 -46.32 -3.20
CA ASP A 202 44.27 -47.46 -3.83
C ASP A 202 44.46 -48.62 -2.83
N ASP A 203 44.80 -49.79 -3.39
CA ASP A 203 45.39 -50.99 -2.78
C ASP A 203 44.49 -52.16 -2.34
N ASN A 204 44.06 -52.92 -3.36
CA ASN A 204 44.53 -54.27 -3.70
C ASN A 204 44.79 -55.29 -2.57
N THR A 205 43.90 -56.29 -2.44
CA THR A 205 44.13 -57.75 -2.21
C THR A 205 42.73 -58.38 -2.13
N GLY A 206 42.32 -59.50 -2.70
CA GLY A 206 42.93 -60.57 -3.47
C GLY A 206 41.96 -61.77 -3.43
N ILE A 207 41.85 -62.48 -4.55
CA ILE A 207 41.59 -63.93 -4.65
C ILE A 207 40.14 -64.45 -4.43
N HIS A 208 39.62 -65.01 -5.53
CA HIS A 208 38.69 -66.15 -5.67
C HIS A 208 38.29 -66.95 -4.42
N GLN A 209 36.98 -67.14 -4.23
CA GLN A 209 36.23 -68.39 -4.47
C GLN A 209 34.73 -68.16 -4.30
#